data_AF-A0A662B505-F1
#
_entry.id   AF-A0A662B505-F1
#
_cell.length_a   1.000
_cell.length_b   1.000
_cell.length_c   1.000
_cell.angle_alpha   90.00
_cell.angle_beta   90.00
_cell.angle_gamma   90.00
#
_symmetry.space_group_name_H-M   'P 1'
#
loop_
_entity.id
_entity.type
_entity.pdbx_description
1 polymer ?
#
loop_
_entity_poly.entity_id
_entity_poly.type
_entity_poly.pdbx_seq_one_letter_code
_entity_poly.pdbx_strand_id
1 'polypeptide(L)'
;IGGAVDQDADTQQFMLPVSIPLVFSVMMTGVIINQPDSSLSMWLSFIPFTSPVTMMMRIPFGVPLWQVWTSAVLLVMGFIVTTWLAAKIYRTGILMYGKKVSYTEIWKWLKNK
;
A
#
# COMPACT_ATOMS: atom_id res chain seq x y z
N ILE A 1 7.82 -9.47 2.77
CA ILE A 1 7.93 -10.44 1.66
C ILE A 1 9.35 -11.00 1.65
N GLY A 2 10.39 -10.28 1.23
CA GLY A 2 11.76 -10.81 1.13
C GLY A 2 12.47 -11.34 2.39
N GLY A 3 11.89 -11.22 3.60
CA GLY A 3 12.42 -11.82 4.84
C GLY A 3 11.49 -12.84 5.50
N ALA A 4 10.38 -13.21 4.85
CA ALA A 4 9.35 -14.09 5.42
C ALA A 4 9.03 -15.29 4.52
N VAL A 5 9.88 -15.59 3.52
CA VAL A 5 9.62 -16.67 2.57
C VAL A 5 10.91 -17.39 2.21
N ASP A 6 10.97 -18.67 2.59
CA ASP A 6 11.93 -19.66 2.10
C ASP A 6 11.38 -20.43 0.87
N GLN A 7 10.15 -20.14 0.41
CA GLN A 7 9.49 -20.90 -0.67
C GLN A 7 8.61 -19.99 -1.54
N ASP A 8 8.89 -19.94 -2.86
CA ASP A 8 8.23 -19.07 -3.84
C ASP A 8 6.68 -19.18 -3.86
N ALA A 9 6.13 -20.31 -3.44
CA ALA A 9 4.69 -20.56 -3.38
C ALA A 9 3.98 -19.79 -2.26
N ASP A 10 4.61 -19.57 -1.10
CA ASP A 10 4.00 -18.80 0.01
C ASP A 10 4.02 -17.29 -0.31
N THR A 11 4.94 -16.82 -1.17
CA THR A 11 5.02 -15.42 -1.63
C THR A 11 3.74 -14.98 -2.33
N GLN A 12 3.12 -15.86 -3.12
CA GLN A 12 1.96 -15.53 -3.93
C GLN A 12 0.75 -15.12 -3.08
N GLN A 13 0.57 -15.73 -1.90
CA GLN A 13 -0.50 -15.37 -0.97
C GLN A 13 -0.27 -14.01 -0.28
N PHE A 14 0.99 -13.61 -0.11
CA PHE A 14 1.36 -12.29 0.43
C PHE A 14 1.42 -11.19 -0.65
N MET A 15 1.49 -11.56 -1.94
CA MET A 15 1.45 -10.60 -3.04
C MET A 15 0.03 -10.10 -3.33
N LEU A 16 -1.01 -10.92 -3.13
CA LEU A 16 -2.41 -10.56 -3.42
C LEU A 16 -2.87 -9.27 -2.69
N PRO A 17 -2.65 -9.08 -1.39
CA PRO A 17 -3.06 -7.85 -0.70
C PRO A 17 -2.35 -6.59 -1.22
N VAL A 18 -1.13 -6.73 -1.75
CA VAL A 18 -0.34 -5.61 -2.29
C VAL A 18 -0.77 -5.29 -3.72
N SER A 19 -1.12 -6.30 -4.52
CA SER A 19 -1.54 -6.11 -5.90
C SER A 19 -2.99 -5.63 -6.04
N ILE A 20 -3.88 -5.95 -5.11
CA ILE A 20 -5.30 -5.53 -5.14
C ILE A 20 -5.45 -3.99 -5.28
N PRO A 21 -4.80 -3.14 -4.44
CA PRO A 21 -4.87 -1.69 -4.61
C PRO A 21 -4.35 -1.19 -5.96
N LEU A 22 -3.29 -1.82 -6.49
CA LEU A 22 -2.71 -1.46 -7.79
C LEU A 22 -3.66 -1.79 -8.93
N VAL A 23 -4.19 -3.02 -8.97
CA VAL A 23 -5.16 -3.45 -9.99
C VAL A 23 -6.40 -2.56 -9.93
N PHE A 24 -6.92 -2.29 -8.73
CA PHE A 24 -8.05 -1.39 -8.54
C PHE A 24 -7.80 0.01 -9.08
N SER A 25 -6.60 0.57 -8.84
CA SER A 25 -6.21 1.89 -9.36
C SER A 25 -6.21 1.93 -10.89
N VAL A 26 -5.69 0.87 -11.52
CA VAL A 26 -5.65 0.75 -12.97
C VAL A 26 -7.06 0.62 -13.55
N MET A 27 -7.95 -0.15 -12.93
CA MET A 27 -9.35 -0.26 -13.35
C MET A 27 -10.09 1.09 -13.29
N MET A 28 -9.77 1.95 -12.32
CA MET A 28 -10.37 3.27 -12.17
C MET A 28 -9.80 4.33 -13.12
N THR A 29 -8.77 4.01 -13.91
CA THR A 29 -8.11 4.96 -14.82
C THR A 29 -9.09 5.64 -15.78
N GLY A 30 -10.04 4.88 -16.35
CA GLY A 30 -11.06 5.45 -17.24
C GLY A 30 -11.93 6.50 -16.54
N VAL A 31 -12.31 6.27 -15.29
CA VAL A 31 -13.10 7.22 -14.50
C VAL A 31 -12.28 8.46 -14.16
N ILE A 32 -11.00 8.28 -13.81
CA ILE A 32 -10.09 9.37 -13.46
C ILE A 32 -9.81 10.29 -14.65
N ILE A 33 -9.61 9.72 -15.85
CA ILE A 33 -9.38 10.49 -17.07
C ILE A 33 -10.63 11.28 -17.47
N ASN A 34 -11.81 10.66 -17.38
CA ASN A 34 -13.06 11.33 -17.74
C ASN A 34 -13.50 12.37 -16.70
N GLN A 35 -13.19 12.15 -15.42
CA GLN A 35 -13.60 13.01 -14.31
C GLN A 35 -12.44 13.21 -13.29
N PRO A 36 -11.39 13.96 -13.69
CA PRO A 36 -10.18 14.13 -12.89
C PRO A 36 -10.39 14.95 -11.60
N ASP A 37 -11.41 15.81 -11.59
CA ASP A 37 -11.75 16.66 -10.45
C ASP A 37 -12.83 16.08 -9.53
N SER A 38 -13.30 14.86 -9.82
CA SER A 38 -14.27 14.20 -8.95
C SER A 38 -13.66 13.90 -7.58
N SER A 39 -14.50 13.92 -6.55
CA SER A 39 -14.11 13.57 -5.19
C SER A 39 -13.46 12.17 -5.14
N LEU A 40 -13.92 11.23 -5.96
CA LEU A 40 -13.35 9.88 -6.06
C LEU A 40 -11.89 9.92 -6.55
N SER A 41 -11.62 10.61 -7.66
CA SER A 41 -10.26 10.79 -8.19
C SER A 41 -9.34 11.46 -7.18
N MET A 42 -9.86 12.44 -6.42
CA MET A 42 -9.13 13.12 -5.36
C MET A 42 -8.77 12.19 -4.20
N TRP A 43 -9.72 11.43 -3.67
CA TRP A 43 -9.48 10.50 -2.56
C TRP A 43 -8.50 9.38 -2.93
N LEU A 44 -8.61 8.82 -4.14
CA LEU A 44 -7.69 7.79 -4.62
C LEU A 44 -6.25 8.31 -4.77
N SER A 45 -6.10 9.61 -5.00
CA SER A 45 -4.78 10.25 -5.10
C SER A 45 -4.09 10.46 -3.75
N PHE A 46 -4.84 10.39 -2.64
CA PHE A 46 -4.30 10.56 -1.29
C PHE A 46 -3.99 9.23 -0.59
N ILE A 47 -4.57 8.12 -1.03
CA ILE A 47 -4.26 6.80 -0.47
C ILE A 47 -2.87 6.35 -0.96
N PRO A 48 -1.87 6.14 -0.08
CA PRO A 48 -0.48 5.92 -0.48
C PRO A 48 -0.23 4.80 -1.50
N PHE A 49 -1.04 3.73 -1.48
CA PHE A 49 -0.89 2.59 -2.39
C PHE A 49 -1.47 2.82 -3.79
N THR A 50 -2.45 3.71 -3.92
CA THR A 50 -3.13 4.04 -5.19
C THR A 50 -2.68 5.40 -5.73
N SER A 51 -2.14 6.24 -4.86
CA SER A 51 -1.66 7.60 -5.11
C SER A 51 -0.66 7.70 -6.27
N PRO A 52 0.40 6.87 -6.39
CA PRO A 52 1.39 7.03 -7.45
C PRO A 52 0.79 6.90 -8.84
N VAL A 53 -0.11 5.94 -9.03
CA VAL A 53 -0.77 5.68 -10.31
C VAL A 53 -1.78 6.79 -10.60
N THR A 54 -2.68 7.04 -9.65
CA THR A 54 -3.81 7.97 -9.87
C THR A 54 -3.37 9.43 -9.96
N MET A 55 -2.37 9.86 -9.18
CA MET A 55 -1.85 11.22 -9.24
C MET A 55 -1.06 11.47 -10.53
N MET A 56 -0.25 10.50 -11.00
CA MET A 56 0.41 10.61 -12.31
C MET A 56 -0.58 10.80 -13.46
N MET A 57 -1.74 10.13 -13.39
CA MET A 57 -2.79 10.29 -14.39
C MET A 57 -3.52 11.63 -14.29
N ARG A 58 -3.58 12.27 -13.11
CA ARG A 58 -4.28 13.55 -12.92
C ARG A 58 -3.41 14.77 -13.21
N ILE A 59 -2.09 14.72 -13.01
CA ILE A 59 -1.16 15.85 -13.26
C ILE A 59 -1.40 16.56 -14.62
N PRO A 60 -1.59 15.86 -15.75
CA PRO A 60 -1.81 16.50 -17.05
C PRO A 60 -3.09 17.35 -17.13
N PHE A 61 -4.04 17.16 -16.21
CA PHE A 61 -5.33 17.84 -16.18
C PHE A 61 -5.33 19.13 -15.33
N GLY A 62 -4.17 19.59 -14.85
CA GLY A 62 -4.06 20.88 -14.15
C GLY A 62 -4.41 20.82 -12.66
N VAL A 63 -4.05 19.73 -11.98
CA VAL A 63 -4.29 19.56 -10.54
C VAL A 63 -3.58 20.66 -9.73
N PRO A 64 -4.24 21.26 -8.72
CA PRO A 64 -3.62 22.22 -7.83
C PRO A 64 -2.37 21.64 -7.14
N LEU A 65 -1.27 22.41 -7.11
CA LEU A 65 0.01 21.96 -6.53
C LEU A 65 -0.11 21.50 -5.07
N TRP A 66 -1.03 22.08 -4.30
CA TRP A 66 -1.26 21.66 -2.91
C TRP A 66 -1.75 20.21 -2.81
N GLN A 67 -2.53 19.70 -3.78
CA GLN A 67 -2.97 18.31 -3.78
C GLN A 67 -1.79 17.37 -4.03
N VAL A 68 -0.86 17.78 -4.91
CA VAL A 68 0.37 17.03 -5.22
C VAL A 68 1.29 16.95 -4.00
N TRP A 69 1.47 18.07 -3.30
CA TRP A 69 2.25 18.08 -2.06
C TRP A 69 1.59 17.26 -0.96
N THR A 70 0.28 17.38 -0.77
CA THR A 70 -0.46 16.57 0.22
C THR A 70 -0.35 15.08 -0.10
N SER A 71 -0.50 14.67 -1.36
CA SER A 71 -0.32 13.26 -1.73
C SER A 71 1.12 12.78 -1.52
N ALA A 72 2.11 13.60 -1.85
CA ALA A 72 3.52 13.26 -1.64
C ALA A 72 3.84 13.06 -0.16
N VAL A 73 3.35 13.97 0.71
CA VAL A 73 3.51 13.85 2.17
C VAL A 73 2.82 12.60 2.69
N LEU A 74 1.59 12.32 2.25
CA LEU A 74 0.87 11.11 2.66
C LEU A 74 1.57 9.83 2.20
N LEU A 75 2.15 9.83 1.00
CA LEU A 75 2.92 8.72 0.47
C LEU A 75 4.16 8.45 1.33
N VAL A 76 4.94 9.50 1.64
CA VAL A 76 6.11 9.39 2.52
C VAL A 76 5.71 8.92 3.93
N MET A 77 4.63 9.46 4.50
CA MET A 77 4.13 8.99 5.79
C MET A 77 3.69 7.53 5.74
N GLY A 78 2.98 7.13 4.69
CA GLY A 78 2.56 5.74 4.47
C GLY A 78 3.75 4.79 4.36
N PHE A 79 4.81 5.21 3.66
CA PHE A 79 6.06 4.48 3.61
C PHE A 79 6.69 4.32 5.00
N ILE A 80 6.84 5.41 5.77
CA ILE A 80 7.40 5.33 7.13
C ILE A 80 6.58 4.39 8.03
N VAL A 81 5.25 4.50 8.00
CA VAL A 81 4.35 3.66 8.80
C VAL A 81 4.48 2.18 8.41
N THR A 82 4.47 1.89 7.11
CA THR A 82 4.58 0.50 6.62
C THR A 82 5.96 -0.10 6.91
N THR A 83 7.05 0.67 6.75
CA THR A 83 8.40 0.24 7.13
C THR A 83 8.51 0.01 8.63
N TRP A 84 7.94 0.88 9.46
CA TRP A 84 7.92 0.71 10.92
C TRP A 84 7.14 -0.54 11.34
N LEU A 85 5.98 -0.79 10.73
CA LEU A 85 5.19 -2.01 10.95
C LEU A 85 5.98 -3.25 10.50
N ALA A 86 6.61 -3.21 9.33
CA ALA A 86 7.44 -4.31 8.83
C ALA A 86 8.63 -4.60 9.77
N ALA A 87 9.30 -3.57 10.27
CA ALA A 87 10.39 -3.70 11.24
C ALA A 87 9.90 -4.32 12.57
N LYS A 88 8.72 -3.91 13.05
CA LYS A 88 8.09 -4.50 14.25
C LYS A 88 7.77 -5.98 14.04
N ILE A 89 7.16 -6.33 12.91
CA ILE A 89 6.84 -7.72 12.56
C ILE A 89 8.12 -8.55 12.42
N TYR A 90 9.17 -8.02 11.79
CA TYR A 90 10.45 -8.71 11.66
C TYR A 90 11.10 -8.99 13.02
N ARG A 91 11.09 -8.01 13.93
CA ARG A 91 11.62 -8.17 15.29
C ARG A 91 10.88 -9.23 16.11
N THR A 92 9.57 -9.36 15.94
CA THR A 92 8.78 -10.41 16.61
C THR A 92 8.88 -11.76 15.88
N GLY A 93 8.99 -11.74 14.55
CA GLY A 93 9.03 -12.93 13.69
C GLY A 93 10.34 -13.70 13.78
N ILE A 94 11.48 -13.05 14.09
CA ILE A 94 12.80 -13.71 14.17
C ILE A 94 12.89 -14.79 15.27
N LEU A 95 12.00 -14.80 16.27
CA LEU A 95 11.91 -15.87 17.28
C LEU A 95 11.07 -17.07 16.83
N MET A 96 10.40 -17.02 15.67
CA MET A 96 9.56 -18.09 15.15
C MET A 96 10.28 -18.90 14.08
N TYR A 97 11.10 -19.86 14.50
CA TYR A 97 11.65 -20.88 13.58
C TYR A 97 10.64 -22.02 13.37
N GLY A 98 10.34 -22.35 12.11
CA GLY A 98 9.64 -23.59 11.72
C GLY A 98 8.11 -23.54 11.67
N LYS A 99 7.45 -22.39 11.84
CA LYS A 99 5.98 -22.27 11.78
C LYS A 99 5.53 -21.33 10.65
N LYS A 100 4.60 -21.79 9.79
CA LYS A 100 4.01 -20.94 8.74
C LYS A 100 3.29 -19.75 9.35
N VAL A 101 3.78 -18.54 9.07
CA VAL A 101 3.21 -17.29 9.59
C VAL A 101 1.84 -17.05 8.96
N SER A 102 0.78 -17.16 9.77
CA SER A 102 -0.61 -16.90 9.33
C SER A 102 -1.04 -15.47 9.65
N TYR A 103 -1.95 -14.89 8.84
CA TYR A 103 -2.52 -13.55 9.04
C TYR A 103 -3.05 -13.32 10.47
N THR A 104 -3.58 -14.36 11.11
CA THR A 104 -4.10 -14.32 12.48
C THR A 104 -3.00 -14.15 13.54
N GLU A 105 -1.80 -14.67 13.29
CA GLU A 105 -0.65 -14.54 14.20
C GLU A 105 -0.03 -13.15 14.09
N ILE A 106 0.09 -12.60 12.87
CA ILE A 106 0.55 -11.24 12.63
C ILE A 106 -0.35 -10.23 13.38
N TRP A 107 -1.67 -10.42 13.32
CA TRP A 107 -2.62 -9.56 14.04
C TRP A 107 -2.50 -9.67 15.55
N LYS A 108 -2.26 -10.87 16.09
CA LYS A 108 -2.03 -11.08 17.54
C LYS A 108 -0.76 -10.38 18.03
N TRP A 109 0.32 -10.36 17.25
CA TRP A 109 1.56 -9.63 17.59
C TRP A 109 1.44 -8.12 17.48
N LEU A 110 0.60 -7.63 16.57
CA LEU A 110 0.29 -6.21 16.50
C LEU A 110 -0.46 -5.72 17.74
N LYS A 111 -1.32 -6.59 18.31
CA LYS A 111 -2.22 -6.26 19.41
C LYS A 111 -1.65 -6.57 20.81
N ASN A 112 -0.89 -7.65 20.97
CA ASN A 112 -0.28 -8.00 22.24
C ASN A 112 1.09 -7.33 22.37
N LYS A 113 1.22 -6.50 23.40
CA LYS A 113 2.47 -5.86 23.81
C LYS A 113 3.37 -6.85 24.53
#